data_AF-A0A7J8ZG82-F1
#
_entry.id   AF-A0A7J8ZG82-F1
#
_cell.length_a   1.000
_cell.length_b   1.000
_cell.length_c   1.000
_cell.angle_alpha   90.00
_cell.angle_beta   90.00
_cell.angle_gamma   90.00
#
_symmetry.space_group_name_H-M   'P 1'
#
loop_
_entity.id
_entity.type
_entity.pdbx_description
1 polymer ?
#
loop_
_entity_poly.entity_id
_entity_poly.type
_entity_poly.pdbx_seq_one_letter_code
_entity_poly.pdbx_strand_id
1 'polypeptide(L)'
;MTELDRVLARKFFKTGGDSAAKEMTELTGIGNINPRALICDFVFDPCGYSMNGVDGDRYSTIHVTPEDGFSYASFEYVGSVYDDQDDIVETLKKAVQVFKPATVSVSTTSHRREVWTRVAHAMEPLGLKCRSFAMDEFPTAGTVVFQTFTAARRK
;
A
#
# COMPACT_ATOMS: atom_id res chain seq x y z
N MET A 1 0.60 3.16 -6.42
CA MET A 1 -0.72 2.65 -6.87
C MET A 1 -1.40 3.78 -7.63
N THR A 2 -1.92 3.54 -8.82
CA THR A 2 -2.57 4.56 -9.67
C THR A 2 -3.90 4.05 -10.21
N GLU A 3 -4.74 4.98 -10.68
CA GLU A 3 -6.09 4.66 -11.16
C GLU A 3 -6.88 3.93 -10.06
N LEU A 4 -6.94 4.57 -8.88
CA LEU A 4 -7.60 4.03 -7.69
C LEU A 4 -9.11 3.84 -7.94
N ASP A 5 -9.73 2.90 -7.24
CA ASP A 5 -11.18 2.74 -7.31
C ASP A 5 -11.88 4.02 -6.88
N ARG A 6 -12.77 4.55 -7.74
CA ARG A 6 -13.41 5.85 -7.54
C ARG A 6 -14.26 5.91 -6.28
N VAL A 7 -14.90 4.83 -5.88
CA VAL A 7 -15.75 4.79 -4.68
C VAL A 7 -14.89 4.79 -3.42
N LEU A 8 -13.78 4.06 -3.45
CA LEU A 8 -12.82 4.03 -2.34
C LEU A 8 -12.03 5.34 -2.23
N ALA A 9 -11.57 5.90 -3.34
CA ALA A 9 -10.83 7.17 -3.38
C ALA A 9 -11.64 8.34 -2.82
N ARG A 10 -12.97 8.37 -3.06
CA ARG A 10 -13.87 9.40 -2.50
C ARG A 10 -13.87 9.50 -0.98
N LYS A 11 -13.49 8.44 -0.27
CA LYS A 11 -13.37 8.45 1.19
C LYS A 11 -12.24 9.33 1.70
N PHE A 12 -11.32 9.75 0.82
CA PHE A 12 -10.20 10.62 1.15
C PHE A 12 -10.47 12.11 0.86
N PHE A 13 -11.73 12.47 0.62
CA PHE A 13 -12.18 13.87 0.62
C PHE A 13 -12.60 14.26 2.01
N LYS A 14 -12.16 15.43 2.47
CA LYS A 14 -12.38 15.86 3.84
C LYS A 14 -13.87 16.04 4.10
N THR A 15 -14.38 15.31 5.08
CA THR A 15 -15.66 15.57 5.73
C THR A 15 -15.37 16.41 6.98
N GLY A 16 -16.11 17.49 7.18
CA GLY A 16 -15.77 18.52 8.19
C GLY A 16 -15.67 17.98 9.63
N GLY A 17 -14.93 18.69 10.48
CA GLY A 17 -14.74 18.37 11.90
C GLY A 17 -13.26 18.22 12.30
N ASP A 18 -12.99 18.32 13.60
CA ASP A 18 -11.63 18.23 14.16
C ASP A 18 -11.10 16.78 14.21
N SER A 19 -11.97 15.77 14.14
CA SER A 19 -11.67 14.34 14.13
C SER A 19 -11.55 13.71 12.74
N ALA A 20 -11.54 14.53 11.67
CA ALA A 20 -11.62 14.07 10.29
C ALA A 20 -10.53 13.06 9.91
N ALA A 21 -9.32 13.17 10.46
CA ALA A 21 -8.22 12.26 10.15
C ALA A 21 -8.44 10.84 10.69
N LYS A 22 -8.77 10.74 11.98
CA LYS A 22 -9.05 9.45 12.61
C LYS A 22 -10.26 8.76 11.98
N GLU A 23 -11.32 9.52 11.71
CA GLU A 23 -12.52 9.01 11.02
C GLU A 23 -12.18 8.51 9.62
N MET A 24 -11.33 9.22 8.88
CA MET A 24 -10.88 8.78 7.56
C MET A 24 -10.05 7.49 7.63
N THR A 25 -9.16 7.36 8.63
CA THR A 25 -8.40 6.13 8.89
C THR A 25 -9.32 4.93 9.16
N GLU A 26 -10.36 5.12 9.95
CA GLU A 26 -11.36 4.09 10.27
C GLU A 26 -12.23 3.74 9.06
N LEU A 27 -12.78 4.75 8.36
CA LEU A 27 -13.69 4.60 7.21
C LEU A 27 -13.04 3.93 5.99
N THR A 28 -11.75 4.20 5.78
CA THR A 28 -10.96 3.64 4.66
C THR A 28 -10.46 2.23 4.98
N GLY A 29 -10.43 1.85 6.26
CA GLY A 29 -9.90 0.57 6.71
C GLY A 29 -8.37 0.54 6.80
N ILE A 30 -7.69 1.68 6.73
CA ILE A 30 -6.22 1.77 6.88
C ILE A 30 -5.77 1.18 8.23
N GLY A 31 -6.53 1.41 9.30
CA GLY A 31 -6.26 0.81 10.62
C GLY A 31 -6.23 -0.72 10.62
N ASN A 32 -6.87 -1.38 9.64
CA ASN A 32 -6.88 -2.84 9.56
C ASN A 32 -5.65 -3.43 8.85
N ILE A 33 -4.82 -2.59 8.21
CA ILE A 33 -3.54 -3.03 7.60
C ILE A 33 -2.65 -3.61 8.71
N ASN A 34 -2.42 -2.83 9.77
CA ASN A 34 -1.83 -3.28 11.02
C ASN A 34 -2.65 -2.75 12.23
N PRO A 35 -3.54 -3.57 12.83
CA PRO A 35 -4.38 -3.17 13.96
C PRO A 35 -3.62 -2.80 15.24
N ARG A 36 -2.34 -3.16 15.35
CA ARG A 36 -1.50 -2.82 16.51
C ARG A 36 -0.72 -1.53 16.33
N ALA A 37 -0.68 -0.99 15.11
CA ALA A 37 0.09 0.21 14.83
C ALA A 37 -0.50 1.43 15.55
N LEU A 38 0.37 2.21 16.18
CA LEU A 38 0.05 3.58 16.56
C LEU A 38 0.10 4.44 15.30
N ILE A 39 -1.05 4.99 14.93
CA ILE A 39 -1.22 5.80 13.72
C ILE A 39 -1.18 7.29 14.07
N CYS A 40 -0.33 8.03 13.35
CA CYS A 40 -0.35 9.48 13.28
C CYS A 40 -0.83 9.87 11.88
N ASP A 41 -2.07 10.31 11.77
CA ASP A 41 -2.74 10.64 10.52
C ASP A 41 -2.95 12.15 10.35
N PHE A 42 -3.13 12.55 9.09
CA PHE A 42 -3.39 13.93 8.71
C PHE A 42 -4.27 13.98 7.46
N VAL A 43 -5.28 14.85 7.47
CA VAL A 43 -6.19 15.08 6.35
C VAL A 43 -5.95 16.47 5.78
N PHE A 44 -5.74 16.51 4.46
CA PHE A 44 -5.55 17.75 3.72
C PHE A 44 -6.90 18.34 3.28
N ASP A 45 -6.88 19.63 2.93
CA ASP A 45 -8.04 20.39 2.48
C ASP A 45 -7.86 20.79 1.01
N PRO A 46 -8.85 20.55 0.12
CA PRO A 46 -10.16 19.93 0.39
C PRO A 46 -10.14 18.39 0.45
N CYS A 47 -9.03 17.76 0.06
CA CYS A 47 -8.89 16.30 0.04
C CYS A 47 -7.42 15.90 0.14
N GLY A 48 -7.18 14.61 0.34
CA GLY A 48 -5.86 14.03 0.50
C GLY A 48 -5.62 13.57 1.93
N TYR A 49 -4.72 12.60 2.06
CA TYR A 49 -4.43 11.96 3.34
C TYR A 49 -2.97 11.53 3.42
N SER A 50 -2.38 11.68 4.60
CA SER A 50 -1.08 11.12 4.93
C SER A 50 -1.13 10.48 6.31
N MET A 51 -0.42 9.39 6.50
CA MET A 51 -0.19 8.84 7.82
C MET A 51 1.16 8.19 7.96
N ASN A 52 1.62 8.12 9.20
CA ASN A 52 2.70 7.26 9.64
C ASN A 52 2.14 6.27 10.66
N GLY A 53 2.60 5.02 10.61
CA GLY A 53 2.25 3.97 11.54
C GLY A 53 3.50 3.32 12.13
N VAL A 54 3.53 3.11 13.45
CA VAL A 54 4.60 2.40 14.16
C VAL A 54 4.05 1.25 15.00
N ASP A 55 4.65 0.07 14.92
CA ASP A 55 4.35 -1.12 15.74
C ASP A 55 5.66 -1.82 16.12
N GLY A 56 6.26 -1.41 17.23
CA GLY A 56 7.57 -1.90 17.65
C GLY A 56 8.67 -1.51 16.66
N ASP A 57 9.28 -2.51 16.01
CA ASP A 57 10.31 -2.35 14.99
C ASP A 57 9.74 -2.25 13.56
N ARG A 58 8.41 -2.25 13.41
CA ARG A 58 7.72 -2.06 12.12
C ARG A 58 7.36 -0.60 11.92
N TYR A 59 7.53 -0.12 10.68
CA TYR A 59 7.11 1.21 10.27
C TYR A 59 6.29 1.13 8.98
N SER A 60 5.34 2.05 8.83
CA SER A 60 4.62 2.25 7.57
C SER A 60 4.27 3.71 7.34
N THR A 61 4.12 4.07 6.07
CA THR A 61 3.57 5.37 5.69
C THR A 61 2.69 5.24 4.46
N ILE A 62 1.65 6.07 4.40
CA ILE A 62 0.72 6.16 3.28
C ILE A 62 0.59 7.63 2.89
N HIS A 63 0.59 7.90 1.59
CA HIS A 63 0.24 9.21 1.03
C HIS A 63 -0.80 9.02 -0.08
N VAL A 64 -1.88 9.80 -0.06
CA VAL A 64 -3.02 9.65 -0.97
C VAL A 64 -3.37 10.97 -1.64
N THR A 65 -3.48 10.91 -2.97
CA THR A 65 -3.99 11.94 -3.88
C THR A 65 -5.25 11.35 -4.55
N PRO A 66 -6.46 11.61 -4.02
CA PRO A 66 -7.67 10.87 -4.41
C PRO A 66 -8.39 11.39 -5.66
N GLU A 67 -7.91 12.46 -6.27
CA GLU A 67 -8.57 13.15 -7.38
C GLU A 67 -8.77 12.24 -8.62
N ASP A 68 -9.96 12.28 -9.20
CA ASP A 68 -10.29 11.46 -10.38
C ASP A 68 -9.49 11.89 -11.62
N GLY A 69 -9.05 10.91 -12.41
CA GLY A 69 -8.22 11.12 -13.60
C GLY A 69 -6.71 11.14 -13.33
N PHE A 70 -6.26 11.41 -12.10
CA PHE A 70 -4.85 11.39 -11.71
C PHE A 70 -4.64 10.84 -10.29
N SER A 71 -5.51 9.93 -9.86
CA SER A 71 -5.48 9.36 -8.52
C SER A 71 -4.23 8.52 -8.28
N TYR A 72 -3.62 8.72 -7.11
CA TYR A 72 -2.38 8.09 -6.68
C TYR A 72 -2.42 7.77 -5.19
N ALA A 73 -1.85 6.61 -4.83
CA ALA A 73 -1.52 6.29 -3.45
C ALA A 73 -0.16 5.57 -3.37
N SER A 74 0.64 5.94 -2.38
CA SER A 74 1.84 5.20 -1.98
C SER A 74 1.60 4.46 -0.67
N PHE A 75 2.27 3.32 -0.52
CA PHE A 75 2.39 2.59 0.73
C PHE A 75 3.82 2.12 0.84
N GLU A 76 4.46 2.46 1.94
CA GLU A 76 5.77 1.95 2.31
C GLU A 76 5.63 1.19 3.63
N TYR A 77 6.32 0.06 3.73
CA TYR A 77 6.34 -0.78 4.92
C TYR A 77 7.75 -1.30 5.15
N VAL A 78 8.26 -1.05 6.35
CA VAL A 78 9.50 -1.63 6.86
C VAL A 78 9.11 -2.69 7.88
N GLY A 79 9.34 -3.95 7.53
CA GLY A 79 9.02 -5.09 8.38
C GLY A 79 10.04 -5.33 9.50
N SER A 80 9.66 -6.22 10.41
CA SER A 80 10.50 -6.69 11.51
C SER A 80 11.51 -7.74 11.04
N VAL A 81 12.62 -7.89 11.77
CA VAL A 81 13.53 -9.05 11.60
C VAL A 81 12.83 -10.38 11.89
N TYR A 82 11.77 -10.35 12.69
CA TYR A 82 10.94 -11.51 13.05
C TYR A 82 9.78 -11.77 12.09
N ASP A 83 9.44 -10.82 11.21
CA ASP A 83 8.41 -11.04 10.20
C ASP A 83 8.88 -12.15 9.27
N ASP A 84 7.99 -13.07 8.92
CA ASP A 84 8.22 -13.96 7.79
C ASP A 84 7.82 -13.29 6.47
N GLN A 85 7.97 -13.99 5.36
CA GLN A 85 7.63 -13.42 4.05
C GLN A 85 6.11 -13.31 3.84
N ASP A 86 5.33 -14.13 4.56
CA ASP A 86 3.88 -14.16 4.43
C ASP A 86 3.27 -12.97 5.20
N ASP A 87 3.84 -12.56 6.34
CA ASP A 87 3.48 -11.34 7.07
C ASP A 87 3.58 -10.07 6.20
N ILE A 88 4.71 -9.92 5.50
CA ILE A 88 4.98 -8.77 4.60
C ILE A 88 3.95 -8.75 3.47
N VAL A 89 3.68 -9.92 2.91
CA VAL A 89 2.82 -10.08 1.75
C VAL A 89 1.35 -9.90 2.11
N GLU A 90 0.90 -10.38 3.27
CA GLU A 90 -0.44 -10.10 3.80
C GLU A 90 -0.63 -8.62 4.09
N THR A 91 0.38 -7.94 4.65
CA THR A 91 0.37 -6.49 4.87
C THR A 91 0.21 -5.74 3.54
N LEU A 92 1.00 -6.12 2.53
CA LEU A 92 0.90 -5.56 1.18
C LEU A 92 -0.48 -5.79 0.56
N LYS A 93 -1.06 -7.00 0.69
CA LYS A 93 -2.41 -7.32 0.19
C LYS A 93 -3.45 -6.40 0.81
N LYS A 94 -3.43 -6.22 2.12
CA LYS A 94 -4.36 -5.33 2.84
C LYS A 94 -4.21 -3.88 2.35
N ALA A 95 -2.98 -3.39 2.19
CA ALA A 95 -2.74 -2.05 1.67
C ALA A 95 -3.30 -1.88 0.25
N VAL A 96 -3.06 -2.83 -0.66
CA VAL A 96 -3.61 -2.78 -2.02
C VAL A 96 -5.14 -2.85 -2.01
N GLN A 97 -5.75 -3.62 -1.10
CA GLN A 97 -7.21 -3.72 -0.96
C GLN A 97 -7.89 -2.41 -0.50
N VAL A 98 -7.20 -1.56 0.25
CA VAL A 98 -7.72 -0.23 0.65
C VAL A 98 -8.02 0.63 -0.57
N PHE A 99 -7.19 0.53 -1.62
CA PHE A 99 -7.26 1.42 -2.78
C PHE A 99 -7.82 0.76 -4.04
N LYS A 100 -7.74 -0.58 -4.14
CA LYS A 100 -8.10 -1.38 -5.33
C LYS A 100 -7.67 -0.72 -6.66
N PRO A 101 -6.37 -0.44 -6.84
CA PRO A 101 -5.89 0.27 -8.01
C PRO A 101 -6.02 -0.56 -9.28
N ALA A 102 -6.19 0.08 -10.43
CA ALA A 102 -6.06 -0.62 -11.71
C ALA A 102 -4.58 -0.91 -12.06
N THR A 103 -3.64 -0.11 -11.54
CA THR A 103 -2.19 -0.35 -11.72
C THR A 103 -1.42 -0.18 -10.41
N VAL A 104 -0.52 -1.12 -10.09
CA VAL A 104 0.38 -1.03 -8.95
C VAL A 104 1.81 -1.39 -9.36
N SER A 105 2.78 -0.64 -8.86
CA SER A 105 4.19 -1.03 -8.90
C SER A 105 4.63 -1.32 -7.47
N VAL A 106 5.37 -2.40 -7.29
CA VAL A 106 5.89 -2.85 -6.00
C VAL A 106 7.40 -2.95 -6.12
N SER A 107 8.10 -2.26 -5.23
CA SER A 107 9.54 -2.45 -5.02
C SER A 107 9.73 -3.18 -3.70
N THR A 108 10.51 -4.25 -3.71
CA THR A 108 10.90 -4.96 -2.49
C THR A 108 12.41 -4.98 -2.37
N THR A 109 12.91 -4.78 -1.15
CA THR A 109 14.32 -4.86 -0.82
C THR A 109 14.47 -5.91 0.27
N SER A 110 15.27 -6.95 0.04
CA SER A 110 15.46 -8.00 1.04
C SER A 110 16.77 -8.76 0.83
N HIS A 111 17.35 -9.22 1.93
CA HIS A 111 18.39 -10.25 1.91
C HIS A 111 17.81 -11.67 1.82
N ARG A 112 16.48 -11.83 1.93
CA ARG A 112 15.80 -13.12 1.82
C ARG A 112 15.47 -13.42 0.37
N ARG A 113 15.63 -14.68 -0.03
CA ARG A 113 15.36 -15.14 -1.40
C ARG A 113 13.85 -15.20 -1.68
N GLU A 114 13.48 -14.89 -2.92
CA GLU A 114 12.17 -15.19 -3.54
C GLU A 114 10.93 -14.46 -3.00
N VAL A 115 11.10 -13.33 -2.31
CA VAL A 115 9.95 -12.49 -1.86
C VAL A 115 9.04 -12.08 -3.02
N TRP A 116 9.62 -11.81 -4.19
CA TRP A 116 8.90 -11.38 -5.40
C TRP A 116 7.89 -12.43 -5.93
N THR A 117 8.15 -13.71 -5.73
CA THR A 117 7.24 -14.80 -6.13
C THR A 117 5.98 -14.74 -5.28
N ARG A 118 6.15 -14.54 -3.96
CA ARG A 118 5.02 -14.36 -3.03
C ARG A 118 4.25 -13.08 -3.31
N VAL A 119 4.95 -11.97 -3.59
CA VAL A 119 4.31 -10.71 -4.01
C VAL A 119 3.45 -10.96 -5.25
N ALA A 120 3.95 -11.66 -6.25
CA ALA A 120 3.17 -11.97 -7.45
C ALA A 120 1.91 -12.79 -7.13
N HIS A 121 2.05 -13.88 -6.36
CA HIS A 121 0.91 -14.71 -5.94
C HIS A 121 -0.12 -13.96 -5.11
N ALA A 122 0.31 -12.99 -4.32
CA ALA A 122 -0.57 -12.17 -3.52
C ALA A 122 -1.40 -11.17 -4.31
N MET A 123 -0.89 -10.72 -5.47
CA MET A 123 -1.60 -9.83 -6.38
C MET A 123 -2.66 -10.57 -7.23
N GLU A 124 -2.45 -11.86 -7.53
CA GLU A 124 -3.37 -12.69 -8.31
C GLU A 124 -4.83 -12.70 -7.79
N PRO A 125 -5.12 -13.00 -6.51
CA PRO A 125 -6.49 -13.00 -5.99
C PRO A 125 -7.11 -11.59 -5.94
N LEU A 126 -6.31 -10.53 -6.06
CA LEU A 126 -6.78 -9.15 -6.18
C LEU A 126 -7.12 -8.78 -7.64
N GLY A 127 -6.98 -9.72 -8.58
CA GLY A 127 -7.24 -9.51 -10.01
C GLY A 127 -6.12 -8.78 -10.74
N LEU A 128 -4.95 -8.64 -10.11
CA LEU A 128 -3.79 -7.93 -10.61
C LEU A 128 -2.79 -8.92 -11.22
N LYS A 129 -2.49 -8.75 -12.50
CA LYS A 129 -1.52 -9.61 -13.22
C LYS A 129 -0.19 -8.90 -13.35
N CYS A 130 0.90 -9.62 -13.07
CA CYS A 130 2.25 -9.14 -13.30
C CYS A 130 2.47 -8.83 -14.79
N ARG A 131 3.07 -7.68 -15.09
CA ARG A 131 3.35 -7.18 -16.45
C ARG A 131 4.82 -6.99 -16.73
N SER A 132 5.58 -6.60 -15.72
CA SER A 132 7.01 -6.44 -15.82
C SER A 132 7.67 -6.82 -14.50
N PHE A 133 8.92 -7.21 -14.61
CA PHE A 133 9.78 -7.66 -13.54
C PHE A 133 11.20 -7.22 -13.86
N ALA A 134 11.85 -6.56 -12.90
CA ALA A 134 13.26 -6.24 -12.93
C ALA A 134 13.85 -6.56 -11.56
N MET A 135 15.07 -7.06 -11.53
CA MET A 135 15.76 -7.46 -10.30
C MET A 135 17.24 -7.13 -10.43
N ASP A 136 17.79 -6.53 -9.39
CA ASP A 136 19.21 -6.27 -9.25
C ASP A 136 19.69 -6.57 -7.82
N GLU A 137 20.96 -6.90 -7.67
CA GLU A 137 21.61 -7.11 -6.38
C GLU A 137 22.48 -5.92 -6.02
N PHE A 138 22.29 -5.42 -4.80
CA PHE A 138 23.04 -4.30 -4.25
C PHE A 138 23.88 -4.79 -3.07
N PRO A 139 25.21 -4.56 -3.04
CA PRO A 139 26.12 -5.15 -2.05
C PRO A 139 25.71 -4.96 -0.58
N THR A 140 25.11 -3.82 -0.23
CA THR A 140 24.71 -3.49 1.14
C THR A 140 23.22 -3.63 1.42
N ALA A 141 22.37 -3.55 0.39
CA ALA A 141 20.92 -3.56 0.54
C ALA A 141 20.28 -4.92 0.23
N GLY A 142 21.05 -5.87 -0.32
CA GLY A 142 20.53 -7.15 -0.76
C GLY A 142 19.88 -7.07 -2.14
N THR A 143 18.89 -7.92 -2.40
CA THR A 143 18.18 -7.95 -3.67
C THR A 143 17.08 -6.89 -3.67
N VAL A 144 17.06 -6.06 -4.72
CA VAL A 144 15.96 -5.15 -5.02
C VAL A 144 15.19 -5.70 -6.21
N VAL A 145 13.89 -5.88 -6.04
CA VAL A 145 12.98 -6.32 -7.10
C VAL A 145 11.92 -5.28 -7.35
N PHE A 146 11.73 -4.91 -8.61
CA PHE A 146 10.66 -4.04 -9.07
C PHE A 146 9.69 -4.82 -9.96
N GLN A 147 8.42 -4.86 -9.57
CA GLN A 147 7.34 -5.52 -10.31
C GLN A 147 6.22 -4.54 -10.59
N THR A 148 5.64 -4.61 -11.79
CA THR A 148 4.43 -3.86 -12.13
C THR A 148 3.27 -4.82 -12.37
N PHE A 149 2.10 -4.49 -11.83
CA PHE A 149 0.88 -5.26 -11.98
C PHE A 149 -0.25 -4.37 -12.49
N THR A 150 -1.12 -4.95 -13.31
CA THR A 150 -2.31 -4.26 -13.83
C THR A 150 -3.53 -5.16 -13.68
N ALA A 151 -4.68 -4.56 -13.37
CA ALA A 151 -5.95 -5.26 -13.36
C ALA A 151 -6.29 -5.77 -14.77
N ALA A 152 -6.99 -6.89 -14.86
CA ALA A 152 -7.60 -7.27 -16.13
C ALA A 152 -8.63 -6.18 -16.51
N ARG A 153 -8.51 -5.60 -17.72
CA ARG A 153 -9.51 -4.66 -18.23
C ARG A 153 -10.88 -5.32 -18.14
N ARG A 154 -11.82 -4.72 -17.39
CA ARG A 154 -13.24 -5.06 -17.50
C ARG A 154 -13.65 -4.71 -18.93
N LYS A 155 -13.96 -5.74 -19.73
CA LYS A 155 -14.60 -5.55 -21.04
C LYS A 155 -16.03 -5.08 -20.83
#